data_AF-A0A510JD42-F1
#
_entry.id   AF-A0A510JD42-F1
#
_cell.length_a   1.000
_cell.length_b   1.000
_cell.length_c   1.000
_cell.angle_alpha   90.00
_cell.angle_beta   90.00
_cell.angle_gamma   90.00
#
_symmetry.space_group_name_H-M   'P 1'
#
loop_
_entity.id
_entity.type
_entity.pdbx_description
1 polymer ?
#
loop_
_entity_poly.entity_id
_entity_poly.type
_entity_poly.pdbx_seq_one_letter_code
_entity_poly.pdbx_strand_id
1 'polypeptide(L)'
;MQNISKKNKRINKISKSSKYYFTDSDILHYGLISVIHTFGRDLKWNPHIHAIVSLGGFNKNFDFKKLEYFNVDTIAAQWKYHVLDIISKGTILIKN
;
A
#
# COMPACT_ATOMS: atom_id res chain seq x y z
N MET A 1 1.70 -22.25 3.74
CA MET A 1 1.29 -22.31 2.31
C MET A 1 -0.15 -21.81 2.17
N GLN A 2 -0.37 -20.49 2.12
CA GLN A 2 -1.73 -19.95 1.92
C GLN A 2 -1.68 -18.77 0.96
N ASN A 3 -2.70 -18.70 0.09
CA ASN A 3 -3.01 -17.63 -0.88
C ASN A 3 -2.37 -17.64 -2.27
N ILE A 4 -1.70 -18.71 -2.72
CA ILE A 4 -1.28 -18.80 -4.14
C ILE A 4 -2.50 -18.80 -5.09
N SER A 5 -3.57 -19.54 -4.74
CA SER A 5 -4.82 -19.57 -5.54
C SER A 5 -5.53 -18.21 -5.60
N LYS A 6 -5.66 -17.49 -4.48
CA LYS A 6 -6.27 -16.14 -4.44
C LYS A 6 -5.38 -15.11 -5.16
N LYS A 7 -4.06 -15.24 -5.06
CA LYS A 7 -3.08 -14.43 -5.81
C LYS A 7 -3.23 -14.67 -7.32
N ASN A 8 -3.34 -15.92 -7.76
CA ASN A 8 -3.51 -16.28 -9.17
C ASN A 8 -4.84 -15.74 -9.76
N LYS A 9 -5.91 -15.66 -8.97
CA LYS A 9 -7.14 -14.97 -9.39
C LYS A 9 -6.97 -13.46 -9.61
N ARG A 10 -6.05 -12.78 -8.90
CA ARG A 10 -5.69 -11.37 -9.16
C ARG A 10 -4.84 -11.19 -10.43
N ILE A 11 -4.13 -12.24 -10.86
CA ILE A 11 -3.31 -12.23 -12.08
C ILE A 11 -4.19 -12.31 -13.33
N ASN A 12 -5.35 -12.96 -13.25
CA ASN A 12 -6.39 -12.82 -14.25
C ASN A 12 -7.04 -11.43 -14.09
N LYS A 13 -6.61 -10.47 -14.91
CA LYS A 13 -7.14 -9.10 -14.96
C LYS A 13 -8.66 -9.11 -15.13
N ILE A 14 -9.37 -9.11 -14.00
CA ILE A 14 -10.79 -8.81 -13.98
C ILE A 14 -10.93 -7.36 -14.47
N SER A 15 -11.87 -7.09 -15.39
CA SER A 15 -12.13 -5.73 -15.87
C SER A 15 -12.49 -4.80 -14.70
N LYS A 16 -12.03 -3.53 -14.73
CA LYS A 16 -12.43 -2.47 -13.78
C LYS A 16 -13.95 -2.32 -13.65
N SER A 17 -14.70 -2.65 -14.70
CA SER A 17 -16.18 -2.59 -14.73
C SER A 17 -16.87 -3.81 -14.10
N SER A 18 -16.14 -4.87 -13.76
CA SER A 18 -16.71 -6.08 -13.20
C SER A 18 -17.12 -5.88 -11.75
N LYS A 19 -18.29 -6.40 -11.37
CA LYS A 19 -18.74 -6.49 -9.97
C LYS A 19 -17.75 -7.25 -9.08
N TYR A 20 -16.92 -8.12 -9.66
CA TYR A 20 -15.89 -8.92 -8.98
C TYR A 20 -14.47 -8.32 -9.08
N TYR A 21 -14.32 -7.13 -9.69
CA TYR A 21 -13.06 -6.38 -9.67
C TYR A 21 -12.60 -6.09 -8.24
N PHE A 22 -13.59 -6.01 -7.36
CA PHE A 22 -13.53 -5.75 -5.95
C PHE A 22 -14.05 -6.98 -5.20
N THR A 23 -13.33 -7.44 -4.18
CA THR A 23 -13.73 -8.60 -3.35
C THR A 23 -14.68 -8.17 -2.23
N ASP A 24 -15.44 -9.09 -1.62
CA ASP A 24 -16.32 -8.76 -0.47
C ASP A 24 -15.54 -8.22 0.76
N SER A 25 -14.22 -8.34 0.76
CA SER A 25 -13.31 -7.74 1.74
C SER A 25 -12.88 -6.31 1.41
N ASP A 26 -13.43 -5.67 0.38
CA ASP A 26 -12.93 -4.39 -0.12
C ASP A 26 -13.12 -3.24 0.85
N ILE A 27 -12.13 -3.12 1.72
CA ILE A 27 -11.87 -2.00 2.60
C ILE A 27 -11.62 -0.79 1.70
N LEU A 28 -12.60 0.12 1.66
CA LEU A 28 -12.48 1.43 1.01
C LEU A 28 -11.86 2.45 1.97
N HIS A 29 -12.21 2.36 3.25
CA HIS A 29 -11.76 3.30 4.27
C HIS A 29 -10.97 2.57 5.35
N TYR A 30 -9.65 2.70 5.32
CA TYR A 30 -8.75 2.20 6.35
C TYR A 30 -8.20 3.37 7.19
N GLY A 31 -7.83 3.08 8.42
CA GLY A 31 -7.07 4.01 9.26
C GLY A 31 -5.61 4.02 8.83
N LEU A 32 -5.06 5.23 8.67
CA LEU A 32 -3.65 5.48 8.39
C LEU A 32 -3.16 6.62 9.28
N ILE A 33 -2.07 6.39 9.99
CA ILE A 33 -1.28 7.43 10.65
C ILE A 33 0.10 7.38 10.03
N SER A 34 0.61 8.52 9.58
CA SER A 34 1.94 8.63 8.98
C SER A 34 2.73 9.76 9.64
N VAL A 35 3.97 9.47 10.01
CA VAL A 35 4.89 10.42 10.65
C VAL A 35 6.22 10.39 9.90
N ILE A 36 6.74 11.57 9.56
CA ILE A 36 8.05 11.72 8.92
C ILE A 36 9.06 12.09 9.99
N HIS A 37 10.18 11.35 10.02
CA HIS A 37 11.35 11.68 10.80
C HIS A 37 12.52 11.99 9.86
N THR A 38 13.30 13.01 10.20
CA THR A 38 14.48 13.42 9.43
C THR A 38 15.77 12.76 9.94
N PHE A 39 15.84 12.49 11.24
CA PHE A 39 17.03 11.95 11.89
C PHE A 39 16.78 10.57 12.49
N GLY A 40 17.84 9.75 12.50
CA GLY A 40 17.86 8.46 13.18
C GLY A 40 18.02 8.61 14.70
N ARG A 41 18.02 7.46 15.40
CA ARG A 41 18.24 7.42 16.86
C ARG A 41 19.58 8.03 17.27
N ASP A 42 20.59 7.95 16.41
CA ASP A 42 21.92 8.53 16.62
C ASP A 42 22.02 9.99 16.13
N LEU A 43 20.89 10.64 15.84
CA LEU A 43 20.75 12.01 15.32
C LEU A 43 21.42 12.27 13.96
N LYS A 44 21.88 11.23 13.26
CA LYS A 44 22.40 11.37 11.90
C LYS A 44 21.27 11.43 10.89
N TRP A 45 21.55 12.04 9.74
CA TRP A 45 20.62 12.11 8.62
C TRP A 45 20.16 10.71 8.21
N ASN A 46 18.88 10.43 8.42
CA ASN A 46 18.25 9.17 8.09
C ASN A 46 16.73 9.40 7.93
N PRO A 47 16.30 10.06 6.84
CA PRO A 47 14.90 10.41 6.65
C PRO A 47 14.08 9.13 6.45
N HIS A 48 13.07 8.93 7.29
CA HIS A 48 12.20 7.76 7.25
C HIS A 48 10.76 8.12 7.63
N ILE A 49 9.84 7.23 7.25
CA ILE A 49 8.41 7.38 7.51
C ILE A 49 7.96 6.23 8.41
N HIS A 50 7.33 6.55 9.54
CA HIS A 50 6.55 5.58 10.31
C HIS A 50 5.10 5.63 9.83
N ALA A 51 4.60 4.51 9.31
CA ALA A 51 3.21 4.36 8.93
C ALA A 51 2.55 3.27 9.77
N ILE A 52 1.43 3.61 10.40
CA ILE A 52 0.57 2.69 11.15
C ILE A 52 -0.73 2.56 10.36
N VAL A 53 -1.10 1.33 10.04
CA VAL A 53 -2.28 1.02 9.24
C VAL A 53 -3.20 0.09 10.03
N SER A 54 -4.50 0.34 10.00
CA SER A 54 -5.47 -0.56 10.63
C SER A 54 -5.51 -1.92 9.92
N LEU A 55 -5.59 -3.01 10.70
CA LEU A 55 -5.83 -4.36 10.19
C LEU A 55 -7.31 -4.59 9.84
N GLY A 56 -7.83 -3.71 8.99
CA GLY A 56 -9.23 -3.66 8.62
C GLY A 56 -9.67 -2.26 8.24
N GLY A 57 -10.94 -2.13 7.91
CA GLY A 57 -11.57 -0.86 7.59
C GLY A 57 -12.97 -1.06 7.03
N PHE A 58 -13.61 0.03 6.62
CA PHE A 58 -14.99 0.00 6.17
C PHE A 58 -15.09 -0.28 4.68
N ASN A 59 -16.04 -1.15 4.30
CA ASN A 59 -16.46 -1.31 2.92
C ASN A 59 -17.42 -0.18 2.51
N LYS A 60 -17.90 -0.22 1.25
CA LYS A 60 -18.87 0.74 0.70
C LYS A 60 -20.23 0.82 1.44
N ASN A 61 -20.56 -0.19 2.24
CA ASN A 61 -21.80 -0.25 3.04
C ASN A 61 -21.56 0.18 4.50
N PHE A 62 -20.35 0.69 4.82
CA PHE A 62 -19.93 1.01 6.19
C PHE A 62 -19.87 -0.20 7.14
N ASP A 63 -19.73 -1.42 6.61
CA ASP A 63 -19.40 -2.58 7.43
C ASP A 63 -17.89 -2.64 7.67
N PHE A 64 -17.48 -2.78 8.93
CA PHE A 64 -16.07 -3.01 9.24
C PHE A 64 -15.66 -4.42 8.79
N LYS A 65 -14.66 -4.50 7.91
CA LYS A 65 -14.03 -5.73 7.46
C LYS A 65 -12.65 -5.83 8.09
N LYS A 66 -12.42 -6.90 8.84
CA LYS A 66 -11.12 -7.21 9.43
C LYS A 66 -10.19 -7.79 8.37
N LEU A 67 -8.95 -7.36 8.38
CA LEU A 67 -7.86 -7.94 7.59
C LEU A 67 -6.96 -8.73 8.54
N GLU A 68 -6.88 -10.06 8.36
CA GLU A 68 -6.06 -10.89 9.26
C GLU A 68 -4.56 -10.68 9.09
N TYR A 69 -4.11 -10.32 7.89
CA TYR A 69 -2.69 -10.17 7.59
C TYR A 69 -2.42 -9.10 6.54
N PHE A 70 -1.46 -8.24 6.86
CA PHE A 70 -0.94 -7.19 5.99
C PHE A 70 0.43 -7.63 5.45
N ASN A 71 0.53 -7.86 4.14
CA ASN A 71 1.79 -8.31 3.53
C ASN A 71 2.76 -7.14 3.38
N VAL A 72 3.63 -6.98 4.38
CA VAL A 72 4.58 -5.88 4.49
C VAL A 72 5.56 -5.85 3.31
N ASP A 73 6.07 -7.01 2.89
CA ASP A 73 7.06 -7.10 1.80
C ASP A 73 6.51 -6.58 0.47
N THR A 74 5.25 -6.89 0.15
CA THR A 74 4.60 -6.42 -1.08
C THR A 74 4.47 -4.90 -1.08
N ILE A 75 4.13 -4.31 0.07
CA ILE A 75 3.94 -2.87 0.21
C ILE A 75 5.27 -2.15 0.18
N ALA A 76 6.29 -2.69 0.85
CA ALA A 76 7.65 -2.16 0.77
C ALA A 76 8.16 -2.15 -0.68
N ALA A 77 7.90 -3.21 -1.45
CA ALA A 77 8.26 -3.27 -2.87
C ALA A 77 7.50 -2.23 -3.72
N GLN A 78 6.19 -2.05 -3.49
CA GLN A 78 5.39 -1.03 -4.17
C GLN A 78 5.84 0.39 -3.82
N TRP A 79 6.10 0.66 -2.54
CA TRP A 79 6.62 1.94 -2.08
C TRP A 79 7.95 2.26 -2.76
N LYS A 80 8.90 1.31 -2.76
CA LYS A 80 10.19 1.47 -3.43
C LYS A 80 10.01 1.79 -4.91
N TYR A 81 9.13 1.05 -5.61
CA TYR A 81 8.85 1.30 -7.02
C TYR A 81 8.33 2.73 -7.26
N HIS A 82 7.32 3.17 -6.51
CA HIS A 82 6.73 4.50 -6.69
C HIS A 82 7.70 5.63 -6.34
N VAL A 83 8.50 5.47 -5.28
CA VAL A 83 9.54 6.45 -4.92
C VAL A 83 10.56 6.58 -6.05
N LEU A 84 11.07 5.46 -6.59
CA LEU A 84 12.02 5.48 -7.69
C LEU A 84 11.42 6.07 -8.98
N ASP A 85 10.17 5.73 -9.30
CA ASP A 85 9.44 6.29 -10.44
C ASP A 85 9.30 7.81 -10.31
N ILE A 86 8.86 8.31 -9.16
CA ILE A 86 8.75 9.76 -8.88
C ILE A 86 10.11 10.43 -8.99
N ILE A 87 11.16 9.86 -8.39
CA ILE A 87 12.52 10.41 -8.46
C ILE A 87 12.99 10.45 -9.91
N SER A 88 12.79 9.37 -10.68
CA SER A 88 13.22 9.31 -12.09
C SER A 88 12.53 10.38 -12.95
N LYS A 89 11.23 10.60 -12.74
CA LYS A 89 10.44 11.62 -13.44
C LYS A 89 10.79 13.04 -12.98
N GLY A 90 11.02 13.23 -11.68
CA GLY A 90 11.44 14.51 -11.11
C GLY A 90 12.86 14.90 -11.52
N THR A 91 13.76 13.93 -11.69
CA THR A 91 15.14 14.16 -12.17
C THR A 91 15.17 14.65 -13.61
N ILE A 92 14.14 14.36 -14.41
CA ILE A 92 13.96 14.95 -15.75
C ILE A 92 13.58 16.44 -15.65
N LEU A 93 12.94 16.88 -14.56
CA LEU A 93 12.50 18.28 -14.37
C LEU A 93 13.58 19.19 -13.75
N ILE A 94 14.63 18.63 -13.13
CA ILE A 94 15.71 19.39 -12.47
C ILE A 94 16.94 19.58 -13.39
N LYS A 95 16.94 18.96 -14.58
CA LYS A 95 18.04 19.04 -15.56
C LYS A 95 17.93 20.19 -16.59
N ASN A 96 17.30 21.30 -16.23
CA ASN A 96 17.27 22.52 -17.06
C ASN A 96 18.19 23.60 -16.51
#